data_AF-A0A1R1XNN8-F1
#
_entry.id   AF-A0A1R1XNN8-F1
#
_cell.length_a   1.000
_cell.length_b   1.000
_cell.length_c   1.000
_cell.angle_alpha   90.00
_cell.angle_beta   90.00
_cell.angle_gamma   90.00
#
_symmetry.space_group_name_H-M   'P 1'
#
loop_
_entity.id
_entity.type
_entity.pdbx_description
1 polymer ?
#
loop_
_entity_poly.entity_id
_entity_poly.type
_entity_poly.pdbx_seq_one_letter_code
_entity_poly.pdbx_strand_id
1 'polypeptide(L)'
;MTESEANFSFKHTPKYNLKKYTGSHNVPYYVNQRDFVNSDISRSRAKLARFEKQVVSSYVSNLRDQCEYQMQQKRERINQAQGFLGLFPDTDALNRARNIKLNYCDLLNSFT
;
A
#
# COMPACT_ATOMS: atom_id res chain seq x y z
N MET A 1 13.81 -27.81 -5.78
CA MET A 1 12.37 -27.81 -6.14
C MET A 1 11.99 -26.36 -6.38
N THR A 2 11.93 -25.94 -7.63
CA THR A 2 11.62 -24.56 -8.01
C THR A 2 10.13 -24.32 -7.80
N GLU A 3 9.80 -23.81 -6.61
CA GLU A 3 8.51 -23.20 -6.31
C GLU A 3 8.33 -22.09 -7.36
N SER A 4 7.45 -22.32 -8.33
CA SER A 4 6.87 -21.23 -9.11
C SER A 4 6.10 -20.39 -8.10
N GLU A 5 6.79 -19.51 -7.37
CA GLU A 5 6.19 -18.52 -6.49
C GLU A 5 5.24 -17.74 -7.39
N ALA A 6 3.94 -17.98 -7.23
CA ALA A 6 2.95 -17.31 -8.04
C ALA A 6 3.14 -15.81 -7.79
N ASN A 7 3.60 -15.08 -8.80
CA ASN A 7 3.76 -13.64 -8.67
C ASN A 7 2.37 -13.00 -8.55
N PHE A 8 2.28 -11.87 -7.86
CA PHE A 8 1.06 -11.07 -7.75
C PHE A 8 1.29 -9.62 -8.18
N SER A 9 0.18 -8.89 -8.30
CA SER A 9 0.15 -7.45 -8.54
C SER A 9 -1.00 -6.83 -7.75
N PHE A 10 -0.84 -5.60 -7.26
CA PHE A 10 -1.97 -4.83 -6.70
C PHE A 10 -2.83 -4.15 -7.77
N LYS A 11 -2.42 -4.23 -9.05
CA LYS A 11 -3.14 -3.68 -10.20
C LYS A 11 -3.52 -4.78 -11.18
N HIS A 12 -4.72 -4.67 -11.74
CA HIS A 12 -5.17 -5.55 -12.82
C HIS A 12 -4.34 -5.30 -14.09
N THR A 13 -3.86 -6.38 -14.70
CA THR A 13 -3.17 -6.33 -16.01
C THR A 13 -3.54 -7.56 -16.83
N PRO A 14 -3.25 -7.61 -18.15
CA PRO A 14 -3.45 -8.83 -18.93
C PRO A 14 -2.72 -10.07 -18.36
N LYS A 15 -1.57 -9.88 -17.71
CA LYS A 15 -0.82 -10.94 -17.02
C LYS A 15 -1.43 -11.29 -15.66
N TYR A 16 -1.88 -10.30 -14.90
CA TYR A 16 -2.47 -10.45 -13.56
C TYR A 16 -3.97 -10.16 -13.64
N ASN A 17 -4.72 -11.17 -14.08
CA ASN A 17 -6.10 -11.06 -14.54
C ASN A 17 -7.14 -11.67 -13.58
N LEU A 18 -6.72 -12.46 -12.60
CA LEU A 18 -7.61 -12.98 -11.56
C LEU A 18 -7.53 -12.14 -10.30
N LYS A 19 -8.64 -11.49 -9.93
CA LYS A 19 -8.75 -10.79 -8.65
C LYS A 19 -8.98 -11.77 -7.50
N LYS A 20 -8.26 -11.57 -6.41
CA LYS A 20 -8.37 -12.29 -5.15
C LYS A 20 -8.32 -11.30 -3.99
N TYR A 21 -8.65 -11.81 -2.81
CA TYR A 21 -8.58 -11.08 -1.55
C TYR A 21 -7.89 -11.96 -0.54
N THR A 22 -6.97 -11.39 0.24
CA THR A 22 -6.29 -12.12 1.31
C THR A 22 -7.29 -12.48 2.40
N GLY A 23 -7.14 -13.66 3.00
CA GLY A 23 -8.00 -14.09 4.10
C GLY A 23 -7.92 -13.17 5.32
N SER A 24 -6.77 -12.54 5.55
CA SER A 24 -6.58 -11.49 6.56
C SER A 24 -6.67 -10.10 5.94
N HIS A 25 -7.33 -9.15 6.63
CA HIS A 25 -7.45 -7.74 6.24
C HIS A 25 -8.09 -7.45 4.86
N ASN A 26 -8.55 -8.47 4.13
CA ASN A 26 -9.26 -8.36 2.87
C ASN A 26 -8.51 -7.50 1.82
N VAL A 27 -7.18 -7.67 1.73
CA VAL A 27 -6.33 -6.91 0.81
C VAL A 27 -6.56 -7.43 -0.61
N PRO A 28 -6.95 -6.57 -1.57
CA PRO A 28 -7.14 -7.00 -2.95
C PRO A 28 -5.80 -7.21 -3.65
N TYR A 29 -5.67 -8.31 -4.38
CA TYR A 29 -4.51 -8.60 -5.22
C TYR A 29 -4.92 -9.34 -6.49
N TYR A 30 -4.04 -9.35 -7.47
CA TYR A 30 -4.24 -9.99 -8.75
C TYR A 30 -3.13 -11.00 -9.01
N VAL A 31 -3.51 -12.16 -9.52
CA VAL A 31 -2.59 -13.23 -9.96
C VAL A 31 -2.86 -13.58 -11.41
N ASN A 32 -1.92 -14.27 -12.05
CA ASN A 32 -2.21 -14.90 -13.33
C ASN A 32 -3.15 -16.10 -13.09
N GLN A 33 -4.33 -16.09 -13.71
CA GLN A 33 -5.34 -17.15 -13.54
C GLN A 33 -4.78 -18.55 -13.85
N ARG A 34 -4.08 -18.68 -14.98
CA ARG A 34 -3.59 -19.98 -15.46
C ARG A 34 -2.51 -20.52 -14.52
N ASP A 35 -1.56 -19.68 -14.11
CA ASP A 35 -0.48 -20.10 -13.22
C ASP A 35 -1.03 -20.43 -11.83
N PHE A 36 -1.93 -19.60 -11.30
CA PHE A 36 -2.50 -19.78 -9.97
C PHE A 36 -3.28 -21.09 -9.84
N VAL A 37 -4.22 -21.37 -10.76
CA VAL A 37 -5.04 -22.59 -10.74
C VAL A 37 -4.19 -23.86 -10.90
N ASN A 38 -3.07 -23.77 -11.63
CA ASN A 38 -2.17 -24.90 -11.81
C ASN A 38 -1.12 -25.05 -10.69
N SER A 39 -0.97 -24.03 -9.83
CA SER A 39 -0.01 -24.02 -8.73
C SER A 39 -0.48 -24.79 -7.49
N ASP A 40 0.47 -25.24 -6.67
CA ASP A 40 0.19 -25.81 -5.36
C ASP A 40 -0.41 -24.81 -4.36
N ILE A 41 -0.20 -23.51 -4.58
CA ILE A 41 -0.76 -22.44 -3.75
C ILE A 41 -2.28 -22.52 -3.78
N SER A 42 -2.89 -22.80 -4.94
CA SER A 42 -4.35 -22.94 -5.04
C SER A 42 -4.90 -24.21 -4.40
N ARG A 43 -4.08 -25.26 -4.27
CA ARG A 43 -4.49 -26.60 -3.79
C ARG A 43 -4.25 -26.80 -2.30
N SER A 44 -3.40 -26.00 -1.66
CA SER A 44 -3.04 -26.13 -0.25
C SER A 44 -3.37 -24.88 0.55
N ARG A 45 -4.23 -25.02 1.56
CA ARG A 45 -4.59 -23.90 2.47
C ARG A 45 -3.37 -23.32 3.18
N ALA A 46 -2.42 -24.15 3.59
CA ALA A 46 -1.20 -23.69 4.26
C ALA A 46 -0.30 -22.88 3.32
N LYS A 47 -0.12 -23.35 2.07
CA LYS A 47 0.65 -22.61 1.05
C LYS A 47 -0.05 -21.29 0.67
N LEU A 48 -1.37 -21.30 0.52
CA LEU A 48 -2.17 -20.09 0.29
C LEU A 48 -1.99 -19.07 1.42
N ALA A 49 -2.11 -19.49 2.68
CA ALA A 49 -1.93 -18.60 3.82
C ALA A 49 -0.52 -17.98 3.88
N ARG A 50 0.52 -18.77 3.58
CA ARG A 50 1.90 -18.26 3.52
C ARG A 50 2.07 -17.23 2.40
N PHE A 51 1.51 -17.53 1.22
CA PHE A 51 1.53 -16.63 0.08
C PHE A 51 0.78 -15.32 0.38
N GLU A 52 -0.43 -15.40 0.93
CA GLU A 52 -1.22 -14.22 1.31
C GLU A 52 -0.53 -13.39 2.40
N LYS A 53 0.20 -14.02 3.33
CA LYS A 53 1.04 -13.28 4.29
C LYS A 53 2.11 -12.43 3.60
N GLN A 54 2.73 -12.95 2.52
CA GLN A 54 3.66 -12.16 1.71
C GLN A 54 2.95 -11.00 1.00
N VAL A 55 1.76 -11.25 0.42
CA VAL A 55 0.93 -10.20 -0.20
C VAL A 55 0.62 -9.08 0.79
N VAL A 56 0.16 -9.41 2.00
CA VAL A 56 -0.13 -8.42 3.06
C VAL A 56 1.13 -7.68 3.47
N SER A 57 2.26 -8.38 3.65
CA SER A 57 3.55 -7.76 4.00
C SER A 57 3.97 -6.73 2.94
N SER A 58 3.90 -7.07 1.65
CA SER A 58 4.21 -6.14 0.57
C SER A 58 3.24 -4.96 0.50
N TYR A 59 1.95 -5.19 0.79
CA TYR A 59 0.95 -4.14 0.81
C TYR A 59 1.24 -3.13 1.92
N VAL A 60 1.50 -3.62 3.14
CA VAL A 60 1.83 -2.78 4.30
C VAL A 60 3.12 -2.01 4.07
N SER A 61 4.16 -2.63 3.48
CA SER A 61 5.37 -1.88 3.11
C SER A 61 5.07 -0.76 2.12
N ASN A 62 4.25 -0.99 1.09
CA ASN A 62 3.85 0.08 0.18
C ASN A 62 3.07 1.19 0.90
N LEU A 63 2.16 0.85 1.81
CA LEU A 63 1.44 1.83 2.62
C LEU A 63 2.38 2.68 3.49
N ARG A 64 3.44 2.09 4.05
CA ARG A 64 4.48 2.82 4.79
C ARG A 64 5.16 3.85 3.89
N ASP A 65 5.64 3.43 2.72
CA ASP A 65 6.30 4.34 1.77
C ASP A 65 5.37 5.50 1.37
N GLN A 66 4.10 5.20 1.08
CA GLN A 66 3.10 6.22 0.73
C GLN A 66 2.77 7.16 1.90
N CYS A 67 2.69 6.63 3.12
CA CYS A 67 2.48 7.43 4.32
C CYS A 67 3.66 8.38 4.57
N GLU A 68 4.91 7.88 4.47
CA GLU A 68 6.12 8.69 4.60
C GLU A 68 6.15 9.83 3.57
N TYR A 69 5.85 9.51 2.31
CA TYR A 69 5.72 10.51 1.26
C TYR A 69 4.64 11.57 1.58
N GLN A 70 3.46 11.16 2.05
CA GLN A 70 2.41 12.11 2.45
C GLN A 70 2.83 13.00 3.62
N MET A 71 3.51 12.43 4.62
CA MET A 71 4.04 13.20 5.75
C MET A 71 5.08 14.22 5.29
N GLN A 72 5.99 13.82 4.40
CA GLN A 72 6.98 14.72 3.82
C GLN A 72 6.30 15.88 3.06
N GLN A 73 5.35 15.57 2.18
CA GLN A 73 4.59 16.58 1.43
C GLN A 73 3.87 17.56 2.36
N LYS A 74 3.26 17.07 3.44
CA LYS A 74 2.61 17.90 4.46
C LYS A 74 3.63 18.83 5.14
N ARG A 75 4.78 18.31 5.55
CA ARG A 75 5.86 19.08 6.18
C ARG A 75 6.41 20.15 5.24
N GLU A 76 6.66 19.82 3.97
CA GLU A 76 7.13 20.76 2.96
C GLU A 76 6.16 21.92 2.78
N ARG A 77 4.85 21.64 2.69
CA ARG A 77 3.82 22.68 2.59
C ARG A 77 3.74 23.57 3.82
N ILE A 78 3.92 23.00 5.02
CA ILE A 78 3.99 23.78 6.26
C ILE A 78 5.21 24.71 6.21
N ASN A 79 6.38 24.19 5.87
CA ASN A 79 7.61 24.98 5.81
C ASN A 79 7.51 26.11 4.78
N GLN A 80 6.93 25.84 3.60
CA GLN A 80 6.69 26.86 2.57
C GLN A 80 5.74 27.95 3.05
N ALA A 81 4.66 27.58 3.77
CA ALA A 81 3.68 28.53 4.29
C ALA A 81 4.20 29.37 5.47
N GLN A 82 5.19 28.89 6.22
CA GLN A 82 5.80 29.63 7.33
C GLN A 82 6.66 30.83 6.87
N GLY A 83 7.03 30.92 5.60
CA GLY A 83 7.87 31.98 5.07
C GLY A 83 9.35 31.84 5.45
N PHE A 84 10.18 32.79 5.03
CA PHE A 84 11.62 32.75 5.30
C PHE A 84 11.89 33.06 6.78
N LEU A 85 12.39 32.08 7.53
CA LEU A 85 12.67 32.19 8.98
C LEU A 85 11.44 32.59 9.83
N GLY A 86 10.22 32.27 9.38
CA GLY A 86 8.99 32.66 10.07
C GLY A 86 8.51 34.09 9.78
N LEU A 87 9.15 34.80 8.84
CA LEU A 87 8.74 36.13 8.41
C LEU A 87 7.68 36.03 7.31
N PHE A 88 6.62 36.83 7.46
CA PHE A 88 5.48 36.90 6.54
C PHE A 88 4.79 35.54 6.28
N PRO A 89 4.29 34.85 7.33
CA PRO A 89 3.62 33.57 7.16
C PRO A 89 2.29 33.74 6.41
N ASP A 90 2.04 32.87 5.43
CA ASP A 90 0.73 32.71 4.82
C ASP A 90 -0.11 31.82 5.75
N THR A 91 -0.90 32.48 6.60
CA THR A 91 -1.76 31.82 7.60
C THR A 91 -2.77 30.87 6.97
N ASP A 92 -3.26 31.18 5.77
CA ASP A 92 -4.27 30.36 5.09
C ASP A 92 -3.63 29.14 4.44
N ALA A 93 -2.46 29.28 3.82
CA ALA A 93 -1.67 28.15 3.36
C ALA A 93 -1.24 27.26 4.53
N LEU A 94 -0.86 27.84 5.67
CA LEU A 94 -0.46 27.08 6.86
C LEU A 94 -1.64 26.27 7.42
N ASN A 95 -2.82 26.86 7.52
CA ASN A 95 -4.03 26.17 7.95
C ASN A 95 -4.40 25.04 6.98
N ARG A 96 -4.32 25.27 5.66
CA ARG A 96 -4.54 24.22 4.65
C ARG A 96 -3.53 23.08 4.79
N ALA A 97 -2.25 23.39 4.95
CA ALA A 97 -1.19 22.40 5.10
C ALA A 97 -1.37 21.54 6.36
N ARG A 98 -1.74 22.15 7.49
CA ARG A 98 -2.03 21.43 8.74
C ARG A 98 -3.21 20.47 8.62
N ASN A 99 -4.22 20.82 7.83
CA ASN A 99 -5.44 20.02 7.61
C ASN A 99 -5.32 18.98 6.48
N ILE A 100 -4.15 18.80 5.88
CA ILE A 100 -3.93 17.71 4.92
C ILE A 100 -4.18 16.37 5.61
N LYS A 101 -5.13 15.61 5.05
CA LYS A 101 -5.45 14.25 5.45
C LYS A 101 -4.37 13.28 4.97
N LEU A 102 -3.96 12.38 5.85
CA LEU A 102 -2.90 11.40 5.60
C LEU A 102 -3.52 10.03 5.36
N ASN A 103 -4.34 9.92 4.31
CA ASN A 103 -5.17 8.73 4.07
C ASN A 103 -4.37 7.41 4.05
N TYR A 104 -3.13 7.41 3.55
CA TYR A 104 -2.30 6.20 3.54
C TYR A 104 -1.77 5.85 4.94
N CYS A 105 -1.48 6.85 5.77
CA CYS A 105 -1.15 6.64 7.17
C CYS A 105 -2.36 6.12 7.96
N ASP A 106 -3.54 6.69 7.72
CA ASP A 106 -4.79 6.23 8.35
C ASP A 106 -5.07 4.76 7.99
N LEU A 107 -4.87 4.41 6.71
CA LEU A 107 -5.02 3.03 6.25
C LEU A 107 -3.95 2.10 6.84
N LEU A 108 -2.68 2.52 6.88
CA LEU A 108 -1.59 1.76 7.49
C LEU A 108 -1.89 1.40 8.95
N ASN A 109 -2.45 2.36 9.71
CA ASN A 109 -2.81 2.16 11.12
C ASN A 109 -3.84 1.03 11.32
N SER A 110 -4.66 0.73 10.31
CA SER A 110 -5.64 -0.38 10.37
C SER A 110 -5.02 -1.79 10.28
N PHE A 111 -3.70 -1.88 10.04
CA PHE A 111 -2.94 -3.14 9.99
C PHE A 111 -2.07 -3.39 11.23
N THR A 112 -2.12 -2.50 12.21
CA THR A 112 -1.42 -2.57 13.52
C THR A 112 -2.39 -2.99 14.62
#